data_AF-A0A957MH79-F1
#
_entry.id   AF-A0A957MH79-F1
#
_cell.length_a   1.000
_cell.length_b   1.000
_cell.length_c   1.000
_cell.angle_alpha   90.00
_cell.angle_beta   90.00
_cell.angle_gamma   90.00
#
_symmetry.space_group_name_H-M   'P 1'
#
loop_
_entity.id
_entity.type
_entity.pdbx_description
1 polymer ?
#
loop_
_entity_poly.entity_id
_entity_poly.type
_entity_poly.pdbx_seq_one_letter_code
_entity_poly.pdbx_strand_id
1 'polypeptide(L)'
;MNEPQHSGTAQPAGNAPGEGAALQQSKIRQLARTAAAAIHEAFDDYHSEFKAVTRRAQERFERREWSKWQDDAVERLEIREQVLHRLVAGLRIMLDGYADNHGLWVGIKEAYARLINQRRDV
;
A
#
# COMPACT_ATOMS: atom_id res chain seq x y z
N MET A 1 34.35 -64.43 -1.95
CA MET A 1 34.86 -63.51 -2.98
C MET A 1 33.67 -62.72 -3.50
N ASN A 2 33.53 -61.47 -3.04
CA ASN A 2 32.78 -60.30 -3.58
C ASN A 2 31.32 -60.47 -4.03
N GLU A 3 30.34 -59.59 -3.79
CA GLU A 3 30.05 -58.42 -2.94
C GLU A 3 28.52 -58.17 -3.12
N PRO A 4 27.81 -57.54 -2.16
CA PRO A 4 26.38 -57.25 -2.27
C PRO A 4 26.13 -55.95 -3.05
N GLN A 5 25.16 -55.95 -3.97
CA GLN A 5 24.77 -54.73 -4.70
C GLN A 5 23.88 -53.85 -3.81
N HIS A 6 24.45 -52.75 -3.33
CA HIS A 6 23.75 -51.74 -2.56
C HIS A 6 22.71 -51.00 -3.40
N SER A 7 21.46 -51.04 -2.91
CA SER A 7 20.37 -50.17 -3.31
C SER A 7 20.75 -48.70 -3.12
N GLY A 8 20.89 -47.95 -4.22
CA GLY A 8 21.03 -46.51 -4.20
C GLY A 8 19.68 -45.82 -4.33
N THR A 9 18.91 -45.75 -3.25
CA THR A 9 17.82 -44.78 -3.14
C THR A 9 18.44 -43.39 -3.04
N ALA A 10 18.32 -42.60 -4.11
CA ALA A 10 18.67 -41.19 -4.10
C ALA A 10 17.81 -40.46 -3.06
N GLN A 11 18.44 -40.06 -1.96
CA GLN A 11 17.89 -39.13 -0.98
C GLN A 11 17.59 -37.79 -1.69
N PRO A 12 16.40 -37.18 -1.56
CA PRO A 12 16.22 -35.81 -2.03
C PRO A 12 17.02 -34.88 -1.12
N ALA A 13 17.86 -34.04 -1.73
CA ALA A 13 18.59 -32.98 -1.05
C ALA A 13 17.63 -32.13 -0.22
N GLY A 14 17.88 -32.03 1.09
CA GLY A 14 17.17 -31.12 1.96
C GLY A 14 17.44 -29.69 1.53
N ASN A 15 16.37 -28.93 1.27
CA ASN A 15 16.45 -27.49 1.01
C ASN A 15 17.33 -26.80 2.05
N ALA A 16 18.28 -25.99 1.60
CA ALA A 16 19.15 -25.22 2.48
C ALA A 16 18.30 -24.19 3.26
N PRO A 17 18.47 -24.07 4.59
CA PRO A 17 17.64 -23.19 5.43
C PRO A 17 17.70 -21.69 5.06
N GLY A 18 18.67 -21.27 4.23
CA GLY A 18 18.82 -19.87 3.78
C GLY A 18 17.95 -19.45 2.59
N GLU A 19 17.54 -20.38 1.72
CA GLU A 19 16.79 -20.02 0.50
C GLU A 19 15.36 -19.59 0.81
N GLY A 20 14.70 -20.26 1.75
CA GLY A 20 13.35 -19.90 2.20
C GLY A 20 13.30 -18.50 2.83
N ALA A 21 14.29 -18.14 3.65
CA ALA A 21 14.37 -16.83 4.27
C ALA A 21 14.62 -15.71 3.23
N ALA A 22 15.47 -15.96 2.23
CA ALA A 22 15.75 -14.99 1.16
C ALA A 22 14.53 -14.73 0.26
N LEU A 23 13.80 -15.79 -0.13
CA LEU A 23 12.56 -15.70 -0.89
C LEU A 23 11.46 -14.97 -0.10
N GLN A 24 11.36 -15.26 1.20
CA GLN A 24 10.42 -14.58 2.07
C GLN A 24 10.74 -13.09 2.21
N GLN A 25 12.01 -12.75 2.36
CA GLN A 25 12.44 -11.36 2.46
C GLN A 25 12.22 -10.57 1.16
N SER A 26 12.41 -11.19 0.00
CA SER A 26 12.13 -10.56 -1.31
C SER A 26 10.63 -10.30 -1.49
N LYS A 27 9.78 -11.25 -1.09
CA LYS A 27 8.33 -11.10 -1.07
C LYS A 27 7.89 -9.94 -0.17
N ILE A 28 8.41 -9.84 1.05
CA ILE A 28 8.13 -8.72 1.97
C ILE A 28 8.52 -7.38 1.34
N ARG A 29 9.69 -7.28 0.70
CA ARG A 29 10.12 -6.05 0.01
C ARG A 29 9.24 -5.70 -1.19
N GLN A 30 8.74 -6.69 -1.92
CA GLN A 30 7.81 -6.44 -3.02
C GLN A 30 6.47 -5.94 -2.49
N LEU A 31 5.91 -6.62 -1.50
CA LEU A 31 4.65 -6.26 -0.85
C LEU A 31 4.73 -4.85 -0.26
N ALA A 32 5.85 -4.50 0.37
CA ALA A 32 6.10 -3.16 0.89
C ALA A 32 6.02 -2.07 -0.18
N ARG A 33 6.66 -2.30 -1.34
CA ARG A 33 6.64 -1.35 -2.47
C ARG A 33 5.24 -1.20 -3.07
N THR A 34 4.52 -2.30 -3.24
CA THR A 34 3.16 -2.29 -3.78
C THR A 34 2.19 -1.56 -2.83
N ALA A 35 2.26 -1.84 -1.53
CA ALA A 35 1.43 -1.15 -0.54
C ALA A 35 1.78 0.34 -0.45
N ALA A 36 3.06 0.71 -0.50
CA ALA A 36 3.48 2.11 -0.54
C ALA A 36 2.94 2.85 -1.77
N ALA A 37 2.96 2.22 -2.95
CA ALA A 37 2.38 2.78 -4.17
C ALA A 37 0.86 2.99 -4.04
N ALA A 38 0.13 2.01 -3.49
CA ALA A 38 -1.31 2.12 -3.27
C ALA A 38 -1.67 3.25 -2.28
N ILE A 39 -0.88 3.43 -1.21
CA ILE A 39 -1.05 4.54 -0.27
C ILE A 39 -0.78 5.89 -0.97
N HIS A 40 0.23 5.95 -1.84
CA HIS A 40 0.55 7.16 -2.59
C HIS A 40 -0.55 7.55 -3.57
N GLU A 41 -1.03 6.59 -4.36
CA GLU A 41 -2.14 6.79 -5.29
C GLU A 41 -3.41 7.25 -4.58
N ALA A 42 -3.79 6.60 -3.48
CA ALA A 42 -4.94 7.01 -2.69
C ALA A 42 -4.80 8.45 -2.13
N PHE A 43 -3.59 8.85 -1.76
CA PHE A 43 -3.34 10.24 -1.33
C PHE A 43 -3.51 11.23 -2.49
N ASP A 44 -3.02 10.90 -3.69
CA ASP A 44 -3.17 11.76 -4.87
C ASP A 44 -4.64 11.90 -5.30
N ASP A 45 -5.41 10.81 -5.24
CA ASP A 45 -6.86 10.82 -5.48
C ASP A 45 -7.56 11.75 -4.49
N TYR A 46 -7.29 11.57 -3.19
CA TYR A 46 -7.82 12.46 -2.15
C TYR A 46 -7.47 13.93 -2.41
N HIS A 47 -6.21 14.22 -2.74
CA HIS A 47 -5.75 15.59 -2.95
C HIS A 47 -6.39 16.23 -4.18
N SER A 48 -6.58 15.46 -5.26
CA SER A 48 -7.26 15.89 -6.47
C SER A 48 -8.73 16.23 -6.21
N GLU A 49 -9.46 15.32 -5.54
CA GLU A 49 -10.87 15.52 -5.16
C GLU A 49 -11.03 16.70 -4.20
N PHE A 50 -10.17 16.80 -3.18
CA PHE A 50 -10.16 17.92 -2.23
C PHE A 50 -9.97 19.27 -2.93
N LYS A 51 -9.03 19.36 -3.88
CA LYS A 51 -8.80 20.56 -4.69
C LYS A 51 -10.01 20.90 -5.56
N ALA A 52 -10.67 19.91 -6.15
CA ALA A 52 -11.87 20.11 -6.96
C ALA A 52 -13.02 20.70 -6.12
N VAL A 53 -13.28 20.15 -4.94
CA VAL A 53 -14.30 20.68 -4.00
C VAL A 53 -13.94 22.09 -3.55
N THR A 54 -12.68 22.33 -3.21
CA THR A 54 -12.21 23.65 -2.76
C THR A 54 -12.41 24.73 -3.83
N ARG A 55 -12.12 24.43 -5.10
CA ARG A 55 -12.37 25.35 -6.22
C ARG A 55 -13.86 25.62 -6.41
N ARG A 56 -14.70 24.58 -6.36
CA ARG A 56 -16.16 24.72 -6.49
C ARG A 56 -16.77 25.56 -5.37
N ALA A 57 -16.30 25.40 -4.13
CA ALA A 57 -16.75 26.17 -2.99
C ALA A 57 -16.45 27.68 -3.15
N GLN A 58 -15.30 28.03 -3.74
CA GLN A 58 -14.97 29.43 -4.07
C GLN A 58 -15.96 30.02 -5.07
N GLU A 59 -16.24 29.33 -6.18
CA GLU A 59 -17.19 29.80 -7.20
C GLU A 59 -18.60 30.00 -6.61
N ARG A 60 -19.04 29.10 -5.72
CA ARG A 60 -20.35 29.19 -5.04
C ARG A 60 -20.42 30.34 -4.05
N PHE A 61 -19.32 30.62 -3.34
CA PHE A 61 -19.21 31.80 -2.49
C PHE A 61 -19.36 33.09 -3.31
N GLU A 62 -18.63 33.22 -4.42
CA GLU A 62 -18.68 34.38 -5.31
C GLU A 62 -20.09 34.61 -5.89
N ARG A 63 -20.82 33.52 -6.16
CA ARG A 63 -22.22 33.55 -6.65
C ARG A 63 -23.27 33.70 -5.55
N ARG A 64 -22.87 33.80 -4.27
CA ARG A 64 -23.75 33.91 -3.09
C ARG A 64 -24.69 32.71 -2.90
N GLU A 65 -24.26 31.52 -3.32
CA GLU A 65 -25.02 30.27 -3.19
C GLU A 65 -24.83 29.62 -1.80
N TRP A 66 -25.19 30.35 -0.74
CA TRP A 66 -24.86 29.98 0.65
C TRP A 66 -25.33 28.59 1.09
N SER A 67 -26.52 28.16 0.66
CA SER A 67 -27.02 26.82 0.98
C SER A 67 -26.12 25.72 0.42
N LYS A 68 -25.54 25.93 -0.77
CA LYS A 68 -24.68 24.95 -1.45
C LYS A 68 -23.27 24.91 -0.86
N TRP A 69 -22.84 25.99 -0.21
CA TRP A 69 -21.54 26.06 0.45
C TRP A 69 -21.46 25.12 1.67
N GLN A 70 -22.56 24.95 2.40
CA GLN A 70 -22.62 23.97 3.50
C GLN A 70 -22.44 22.54 2.98
N ASP A 71 -23.05 22.21 1.84
CA ASP A 71 -22.89 20.90 1.21
C ASP A 71 -21.43 20.63 0.80
N ASP A 72 -20.72 21.63 0.26
CA ASP A 72 -19.30 21.48 -0.08
C ASP A 72 -18.42 21.20 1.15
N ALA A 73 -18.74 21.82 2.29
CA ALA A 73 -18.01 21.59 3.53
C ALA A 73 -18.19 20.17 4.05
N VAL A 74 -19.40 19.61 3.92
CA VAL A 74 -19.72 18.21 4.26
C VAL A 74 -18.99 17.26 3.32
N GLU A 75 -19.11 17.45 2.00
CA GLU A 75 -18.44 16.63 0.99
C GLU A 75 -16.92 16.57 1.22
N ARG A 76 -16.32 17.70 1.59
CA ARG A 76 -14.87 17.76 1.88
C ARG A 76 -14.46 16.90 3.08
N LEU A 77 -15.32 16.74 4.09
CA LEU A 77 -15.05 15.85 5.22
C LEU A 77 -15.25 14.38 4.84
N GLU A 78 -16.28 14.09 4.04
CA GLU A 78 -16.63 12.73 3.61
C GLU A 78 -15.58 12.12 2.68
N ILE A 79 -15.03 12.90 1.74
CA ILE A 79 -13.99 12.44 0.78
C ILE A 79 -12.83 11.74 1.51
N ARG A 80 -12.34 12.35 2.59
CA ARG A 80 -11.23 11.79 3.38
C ARG A 80 -11.58 10.41 3.93
N GLU A 81 -12.78 10.26 4.50
CA GLU A 81 -13.22 9.00 5.10
C GLU A 81 -13.45 7.92 4.05
N GLN A 82 -14.03 8.29 2.91
CA GLN A 82 -14.26 7.36 1.81
C GLN A 82 -12.95 6.84 1.22
N VAL A 83 -11.97 7.71 0.98
CA VAL A 83 -10.65 7.31 0.49
C VAL A 83 -9.95 6.42 1.51
N LEU A 84 -9.97 6.78 2.80
CA LEU A 84 -9.33 6.00 3.84
C LEU A 84 -9.97 4.61 4.00
N HIS A 85 -11.30 4.51 3.97
CA HIS A 85 -12.00 3.23 4.03
C HIS A 85 -11.63 2.32 2.85
N ARG A 86 -11.63 2.85 1.62
CA ARG A 86 -11.22 2.08 0.44
C ARG A 86 -9.76 1.62 0.54
N LEU A 87 -8.85 2.52 0.93
CA LEU A 87 -7.43 2.20 1.07
C LEU A 87 -7.21 1.12 2.14
N VAL A 88 -7.80 1.27 3.33
CA VAL A 88 -7.61 0.31 4.43
C VAL A 88 -8.20 -1.06 4.07
N ALA A 89 -9.37 -1.10 3.43
CA ALA A 89 -9.96 -2.36 2.96
C ALA A 89 -9.04 -3.03 1.92
N GLY A 90 -8.53 -2.27 0.94
CA GLY A 90 -7.60 -2.77 -0.07
C GLY A 90 -6.29 -3.26 0.52
N LEU A 91 -5.70 -2.53 1.47
CA LEU A 91 -4.48 -2.93 2.16
C LEU A 91 -4.67 -4.20 2.99
N ARG A 92 -5.81 -4.37 3.68
CA ARG A 92 -6.09 -5.60 4.42
C ARG A 92 -6.08 -6.83 3.51
N ILE A 93 -6.71 -6.73 2.35
CA ILE A 93 -6.73 -7.81 1.35
C ILE A 93 -5.33 -8.03 0.77
N MET A 94 -4.60 -6.96 0.46
CA MET A 94 -3.27 -7.03 -0.13
C MET A 94 -2.24 -7.64 0.82
N LEU A 95 -2.26 -7.23 2.09
CA LEU A 95 -1.27 -7.63 3.08
C LEU A 95 -1.60 -8.97 3.72
N ASP A 96 -2.89 -9.31 3.87
CA ASP A 96 -3.39 -10.59 4.39
C ASP A 96 -2.63 -11.04 5.65
N GLY A 97 -2.05 -12.25 5.68
CA GLY A 97 -1.29 -12.77 6.83
C GLY A 97 -0.01 -12.03 7.18
N TYR A 98 0.36 -10.98 6.44
CA TYR A 98 1.48 -10.10 6.75
C TYR A 98 1.05 -8.78 7.39
N ALA A 99 -0.26 -8.53 7.58
CA ALA A 99 -0.76 -7.26 8.10
C ALA A 99 -0.17 -6.90 9.48
N ASP A 100 0.15 -7.88 10.32
CA ASP A 100 0.75 -7.65 11.65
C ASP A 100 2.30 -7.67 11.64
N ASN A 101 2.92 -7.83 10.46
CA ASN A 101 4.37 -7.91 10.35
C ASN A 101 5.00 -6.51 10.48
N HIS A 102 5.68 -6.25 11.61
CA HIS A 102 6.36 -4.98 11.84
C HIS A 102 7.42 -4.63 10.77
N GLY A 103 8.22 -5.60 10.34
CA GLY A 103 9.27 -5.40 9.34
C GLY A 103 8.72 -4.98 7.97
N LEU A 104 7.54 -5.51 7.60
CA LEU A 104 6.81 -5.08 6.42
C LEU A 104 6.40 -3.60 6.54
N TRP A 105 5.83 -3.18 7.67
CA TRP A 105 5.41 -1.79 7.87
C TRP A 105 6.57 -0.80 7.85
N VAL A 106 7.74 -1.17 8.39
CA VAL A 106 8.96 -0.38 8.24
C VAL A 106 9.31 -0.24 6.75
N GLY A 107 9.30 -1.34 6.00
CA GLY A 107 9.56 -1.33 4.56
C GLY A 107 8.55 -0.49 3.77
N ILE A 108 7.26 -0.52 4.12
CA ILE A 108 6.21 0.31 3.52
C ILE A 108 6.52 1.78 3.76
N LYS A 109 6.82 2.17 5.00
CA LYS A 109 7.17 3.56 5.35
C LYS A 109 8.39 4.05 4.57
N GLU A 110 9.44 3.25 4.47
CA GLU A 110 10.64 3.60 3.71
C GLU A 110 10.37 3.74 2.22
N ALA A 111 9.62 2.82 1.63
CA ALA A 111 9.26 2.88 0.21
C ALA A 111 8.39 4.11 -0.07
N TYR A 112 7.43 4.41 0.80
CA TYR A 112 6.59 5.60 0.69
C TYR A 112 7.39 6.90 0.83
N ALA A 113 8.31 6.97 1.79
CA ALA A 113 9.20 8.11 1.98
C ALA A 113 10.01 8.44 0.71
N ARG A 114 10.45 7.41 -0.04
CA ARG A 114 11.13 7.61 -1.32
C ARG A 114 10.22 8.17 -2.41
N LEU A 115 8.95 7.76 -2.45
CA LEU A 115 7.98 8.28 -3.42
C LEU A 115 7.72 9.78 -3.17
N ILE A 116 7.49 10.16 -1.91
CA ILE A 116 7.22 11.57 -1.57
C ILE A 116 8.45 12.46 -1.74
N ASN A 117 9.67 11.96 -1.50
CA ASN A 117 10.89 12.75 -1.74
C ASN A 117 11.16 13.02 -3.24
N GLN A 118 10.49 12.30 -4.14
CA GLN A 118 10.57 12.55 -5.59
C GLN A 118 9.49 13.53 -6.07
N ARG A 119 8.55 13.91 -5.20
CA ARG A 119 7.54 14.91 -5.52
C ARG A 119 8.17 16.29 -5.59
N ARG A 120 7.86 17.03 -6.67
CA ARG A 120 8.35 18.40 -6.92
C ARG A 120 7.35 19.49 -6.50
N ASP A 121 6.21 19.10 -5.94
CA ASP A 121 5.09 19.97 -5.57
C ASP A 121 4.98 20.23 -4.05
N VAL A 122 6.04 19.91 -3.29
CA VAL A 122 6.15 20.14 -1.84
C VAL A 122 7.18 21.22 -1.54
#